data_AF-A0A9N7V1K2-F1
#
_entry.id   AF-A0A9N7V1K2-F1
#
_cell.length_a   1.000
_cell.length_b   1.000
_cell.length_c   1.000
_cell.angle_alpha   90.00
_cell.angle_beta   90.00
_cell.angle_gamma   90.00
#
_symmetry.space_group_name_H-M   'P 1'
#
loop_
_entity.id
_entity.type
_entity.pdbx_description
1 polymer ?
#
loop_
_entity_poly.entity_id
_entity_poly.type
_entity_poly.pdbx_seq_one_letter_code
_entity_poly.pdbx_strand_id
1 'polypeptide(L)'
;MGSWVWVYPEPRPTRFVFLRRHLKTQQHNYPATLNNSFASAVRMCGRTACTLAPDEVSRACSYRTRGGQRRQPRWRDGDADKYRPSYNKSPTTMSPVLLSQRHFDKNGSMHFHRCSCCCVHAFCASSGCSVDECLASMRWGLVPAWFKEKDPSKMQYSTNNCRSENILEKKSYKYPLNKGQRCVILADGFYEWRREVKNKQPFFIYFPQTPAGSTQEKAEDQDDLPTSARSEENSETARSADGPCLDSTEGGEEAPCEWTGWKLLTMAGLFDCWTPPGGGEPLYTYSVITVNASPNLQSIHDRMPAILNGEEEVRRWLNFGEVKPLDALKLLQSKNILTFHPVSSLVNNSRNNSPECLQPVDPSSKKEPKPTASSQRMMSWLKSSSTTKRKESDTRENEQQERKTETQQKSTGGLQQWLQGANKKQRTKD
;
A
#
# COMPACT_ATOMS: atom_id res chain seq x y z
N MET A 1 33.16 18.47 73.04
CA MET A 1 33.81 17.14 72.94
C MET A 1 32.85 16.14 73.54
N GLY A 2 32.37 15.06 72.94
CA GLY A 2 32.56 14.47 71.63
C GLY A 2 31.88 13.09 71.66
N SER A 3 31.10 12.80 70.61
CA SER A 3 30.74 11.48 70.06
C SER A 3 30.23 10.35 70.97
N TRP A 4 29.00 9.91 70.72
CA TRP A 4 28.62 8.50 70.86
C TRP A 4 28.10 7.98 69.53
N VAL A 5 28.83 7.01 68.98
CA VAL A 5 28.50 6.23 67.79
C VAL A 5 27.43 5.21 68.15
N TRP A 6 26.35 5.14 67.38
CA TRP A 6 25.40 4.02 67.41
C TRP A 6 25.48 3.22 66.11
N VAL A 7 25.83 1.95 66.26
CA VAL A 7 25.86 0.93 65.21
C VAL A 7 24.44 0.40 65.01
N TYR A 8 23.95 0.38 63.76
CA TYR A 8 22.67 -0.19 63.37
C TYR A 8 22.75 -1.72 63.23
N PRO A 9 21.72 -2.48 63.65
CA PRO A 9 21.52 -3.85 63.22
C PRO A 9 20.54 -3.94 62.02
N GLU A 10 20.90 -4.72 61.00
CA GLU A 10 20.07 -5.06 59.84
C GLU A 10 18.80 -5.88 60.22
N PRO A 11 17.66 -5.68 59.53
CA PRO A 11 16.52 -6.59 59.61
C PRO A 11 16.41 -7.55 58.41
N ARG A 12 16.13 -8.84 58.72
CA ARG A 12 15.78 -9.93 57.80
C ARG A 12 14.30 -9.86 57.34
N PRO A 13 13.91 -10.56 56.24
CA PRO A 13 12.67 -10.26 55.51
C PRO A 13 11.45 -11.04 56.03
N THR A 14 10.28 -10.40 56.01
CA THR A 14 8.97 -11.01 56.28
C THR A 14 8.06 -10.98 55.05
N ARG A 15 7.45 -12.14 54.77
CA ARG A 15 6.39 -12.35 53.77
C ARG A 15 5.12 -11.59 54.17
N PHE A 16 4.45 -10.94 53.21
CA PHE A 16 3.09 -10.44 53.38
C PHE A 16 2.12 -11.07 52.37
N VAL A 17 0.99 -11.52 52.92
CA VAL A 17 -0.17 -12.14 52.27
C VAL A 17 -1.16 -11.06 51.84
N PHE A 18 -1.82 -11.27 50.69
CA PHE A 18 -2.84 -10.41 50.09
C PHE A 18 -4.11 -10.29 50.96
N LEU A 19 -4.65 -9.07 51.09
CA LEU A 19 -6.05 -8.84 51.49
C LEU A 19 -6.70 -7.78 50.58
N ARG A 20 -7.75 -8.20 49.86
CA ARG A 20 -8.63 -7.34 49.05
C ARG A 20 -9.49 -6.47 49.97
N ARG A 21 -9.57 -5.15 49.72
CA ARG A 21 -10.64 -4.28 50.22
C ARG A 21 -11.48 -3.72 49.06
N HIS A 22 -12.79 -3.87 49.21
CA HIS A 22 -13.83 -3.26 48.40
C HIS A 22 -13.89 -1.74 48.62
N LEU A 23 -13.99 -0.99 47.53
CA LEU A 23 -14.54 0.37 47.52
C LEU A 23 -15.58 0.45 46.40
N LYS A 24 -16.82 0.73 46.81
CA LYS A 24 -17.97 1.04 45.94
C LYS A 24 -17.90 2.52 45.58
N THR A 25 -18.04 2.86 44.30
CA THR A 25 -18.38 4.21 43.84
C THR A 25 -19.43 4.16 42.74
N GLN A 26 -20.63 4.59 43.14
CA GLN A 26 -21.73 5.26 42.42
C GLN A 26 -21.78 5.16 40.88
N GLN A 27 -22.81 4.45 40.38
CA GLN A 27 -23.28 4.46 39.00
C GLN A 27 -24.17 5.68 38.74
N HIS A 28 -23.80 6.50 37.75
CA HIS A 28 -24.77 7.35 37.05
C HIS A 28 -25.23 6.62 35.78
N ASN A 29 -26.53 6.37 35.71
CA ASN A 29 -27.24 5.77 34.58
C ASN A 29 -27.25 6.74 33.38
N TYR A 30 -26.70 6.29 32.25
CA TYR A 30 -27.09 6.77 30.91
C TYR A 30 -27.56 5.55 30.09
N PRO A 31 -28.65 5.66 29.31
CA PRO A 31 -29.25 4.52 28.64
C PRO A 31 -28.35 3.99 27.52
N ALA A 32 -27.96 2.72 27.65
CA ALA A 32 -27.19 1.99 26.66
C ALA A 32 -28.07 1.63 25.45
N THR A 33 -27.91 2.35 24.35
CA THR A 33 -28.18 1.84 23.00
C THR A 33 -26.84 1.50 22.35
N LEU A 34 -26.17 0.48 22.88
CA LEU A 34 -24.98 -0.09 22.26
C LEU A 34 -25.41 -1.08 21.19
N ASN A 35 -25.46 -0.59 19.95
CA ASN A 35 -25.29 -1.44 18.77
C ASN A 35 -23.99 -2.21 18.91
N ASN A 36 -24.12 -3.47 19.31
CA ASN A 36 -23.02 -4.43 19.39
C ASN A 36 -22.63 -4.85 17.97
N SER A 37 -21.97 -3.94 17.25
CA SER A 37 -21.30 -4.27 16.00
C SER A 37 -19.99 -4.95 16.37
N PHE A 38 -19.93 -6.26 16.17
CA PHE A 38 -18.68 -7.01 16.11
C PHE A 38 -17.74 -6.31 15.12
N ALA A 39 -16.81 -5.50 15.64
CA ALA A 39 -15.69 -4.97 14.88
C ALA A 39 -14.75 -6.14 14.55
N SER A 40 -15.15 -6.95 13.57
CA SER A 40 -14.22 -7.75 12.77
C SER A 40 -13.07 -6.82 12.38
N ALA A 41 -11.85 -7.15 12.79
CA ALA A 41 -10.64 -6.40 12.45
C ALA A 41 -10.51 -6.35 10.91
N VAL A 42 -11.10 -5.33 10.30
CA VAL A 42 -11.09 -5.16 8.86
C VAL A 42 -9.68 -4.73 8.47
N ARG A 43 -9.01 -5.55 7.67
CA ARG A 43 -7.75 -5.15 7.03
C ARG A 43 -8.07 -4.06 6.02
N MET A 44 -7.35 -2.96 6.14
CA MET A 44 -7.48 -1.74 5.36
C MET A 44 -6.05 -1.19 5.21
N CYS A 45 -5.53 -0.71 4.08
CA CYS A 45 -5.92 -0.86 2.67
C CYS A 45 -5.24 -2.11 2.07
N GLY A 46 -5.93 -2.87 1.22
CA GLY A 46 -5.43 -4.15 0.69
C GLY A 46 -5.16 -4.19 -0.82
N ARG A 47 -5.34 -3.07 -1.54
CA ARG A 47 -5.17 -3.01 -3.00
C ARG A 47 -4.83 -1.62 -3.48
N THR A 48 -3.95 -1.51 -4.48
CA THR A 48 -3.62 -0.24 -5.13
C THR A 48 -3.59 -0.39 -6.65
N ALA A 49 -3.66 0.72 -7.37
CA ALA A 49 -3.26 0.80 -8.77
C ALA A 49 -1.94 1.58 -8.84
N CYS A 50 -1.04 1.17 -9.72
CA CYS A 50 0.17 1.92 -10.04
C CYS A 50 0.54 1.55 -11.48
N THR A 51 0.07 2.35 -12.42
CA THR A 51 -0.02 2.03 -13.86
C THR A 51 1.04 2.72 -14.71
N LEU A 52 1.68 3.76 -14.18
CA LEU A 52 2.77 4.46 -14.84
C LEU A 52 3.98 3.53 -15.09
N ALA A 53 4.62 3.68 -16.25
CA ALA A 53 5.87 3.02 -16.56
C ALA A 53 7.01 3.48 -15.61
N PRO A 54 8.11 2.72 -15.47
CA PRO A 54 9.20 3.11 -14.56
C PRO A 54 9.77 4.52 -14.81
N ASP A 55 9.92 4.95 -16.06
CA ASP A 55 10.38 6.29 -16.41
C ASP A 55 9.32 7.37 -16.07
N GLU A 56 8.04 7.08 -16.28
CA GLU A 56 6.93 7.96 -15.92
C GLU A 56 6.82 8.14 -14.41
N VAL A 57 7.06 7.09 -13.61
CA VAL A 57 7.14 7.20 -12.15
C VAL A 57 8.25 8.16 -11.74
N SER A 58 9.43 8.10 -12.38
CA SER A 58 10.53 9.03 -12.10
C SER A 58 10.16 10.47 -12.43
N ARG A 59 9.54 10.71 -13.60
CA ARG A 59 9.07 12.05 -14.01
C ARG A 59 7.98 12.59 -13.09
N ALA A 60 7.00 11.76 -12.72
CA ALA A 60 5.89 12.10 -11.82
C ALA A 60 6.34 12.42 -10.38
N CYS A 61 7.54 11.98 -9.99
CA CYS A 61 8.13 12.24 -8.69
C CYS A 61 9.23 13.31 -8.72
N SER A 62 9.22 14.20 -9.71
CA SER A 62 10.10 15.36 -9.73
C SER A 62 9.92 16.19 -8.45
N TYR A 63 11.02 16.58 -7.80
CA TYR A 63 11.02 17.31 -6.53
C TYR A 63 12.01 18.48 -6.57
N ARG A 64 11.78 19.48 -5.72
CA ARG A 64 12.75 20.57 -5.50
C ARG A 64 13.72 20.20 -4.40
N THR A 65 15.01 20.31 -4.72
CA THR A 65 16.06 20.26 -3.70
C THR A 65 16.01 21.47 -2.79
N ARG A 66 16.74 21.42 -1.67
CA ARG A 66 16.88 22.57 -0.75
C ARG A 66 17.43 23.82 -1.45
N GLY A 67 18.27 23.64 -2.48
CA GLY A 67 18.80 24.74 -3.30
C GLY A 67 17.83 25.22 -4.38
N GLY A 68 16.58 24.76 -4.40
CA GLY A 68 15.55 25.16 -5.38
C GLY A 68 15.64 24.44 -6.72
N GLN A 69 16.73 23.70 -7.00
CA GLN A 69 16.88 22.94 -8.24
C GLN A 69 15.87 21.80 -8.32
N ARG A 70 15.17 21.68 -9.46
CA ARG A 70 14.32 20.54 -9.80
C ARG A 70 15.19 19.32 -10.08
N ARG A 71 14.83 18.17 -9.50
CA ARG A 71 15.46 16.87 -9.75
C ARG A 71 14.41 15.79 -9.94
N GLN A 72 14.80 14.71 -10.61
CA GLN A 72 14.02 13.49 -10.71
C GLN A 72 14.73 12.38 -9.92
N PRO A 73 14.00 11.61 -9.09
CA PRO A 73 14.58 10.51 -8.35
C PRO A 73 14.98 9.41 -9.32
N ARG A 74 16.21 8.91 -9.17
CA ARG A 74 16.71 7.79 -9.98
C ARG A 74 16.30 6.46 -9.36
N TRP A 75 16.02 5.49 -10.21
CA TRP A 75 15.88 4.10 -9.77
C TRP A 75 17.22 3.58 -9.28
N ARG A 76 17.18 2.79 -8.20
CA ARG A 76 18.32 1.95 -7.82
C ARG A 76 18.58 0.88 -8.88
N ASP A 77 19.85 0.49 -9.01
CA ASP A 77 20.29 -0.49 -10.00
C ASP A 77 19.46 -1.79 -9.91
N GLY A 78 18.87 -2.17 -11.04
CA GLY A 78 18.01 -3.35 -11.18
C GLY A 78 16.65 -3.28 -10.50
N ASP A 79 16.31 -2.21 -9.76
CA ASP A 79 14.99 -2.09 -9.11
C ASP A 79 13.89 -1.69 -10.12
N ALA A 80 14.21 -0.94 -11.18
CA ALA A 80 13.26 -0.64 -12.26
C ALA A 80 12.72 -1.93 -12.92
N ASP A 81 13.59 -2.92 -13.15
CA ASP A 81 13.22 -4.20 -13.79
C ASP A 81 12.31 -5.09 -12.92
N LYS A 82 12.37 -4.90 -11.60
CA LYS A 82 11.53 -5.60 -10.62
C LYS A 82 10.12 -5.01 -10.56
N TYR A 83 9.96 -3.74 -10.95
CA TYR A 83 8.66 -3.09 -10.96
C TYR A 83 7.86 -3.47 -12.21
N ARG A 84 6.61 -3.87 -11.98
CA ARG A 84 5.63 -4.16 -13.03
C ARG A 84 4.39 -3.29 -12.80
N PRO A 85 4.08 -2.36 -13.73
CA PRO A 85 2.86 -1.57 -13.66
C PRO A 85 1.62 -2.46 -13.66
N SER A 86 0.61 -2.08 -12.87
CA SER A 86 -0.66 -2.79 -12.83
C SER A 86 -1.76 -1.94 -12.22
N TYR A 87 -2.96 -2.11 -12.78
CA TYR A 87 -4.22 -1.56 -12.28
C TYR A 87 -4.65 -2.19 -10.95
N ASN A 88 -4.05 -3.30 -10.49
CA ASN A 88 -4.59 -4.10 -9.39
C ASN A 88 -3.49 -4.78 -8.56
N LYS A 89 -2.61 -3.98 -7.96
CA LYS A 89 -1.53 -4.43 -7.08
C LYS A 89 -2.10 -4.95 -5.76
N SER A 90 -1.66 -6.14 -5.34
CA SER A 90 -1.99 -6.73 -4.04
C SER A 90 -0.76 -6.82 -3.15
N PRO A 91 -0.93 -7.09 -1.85
CA PRO A 91 0.15 -7.58 -1.00
C PRO A 91 0.97 -8.66 -1.69
N THR A 92 2.25 -8.74 -1.36
CA THR A 92 3.30 -9.57 -1.94
C THR A 92 3.82 -9.12 -3.31
N THR A 93 3.16 -8.18 -4.00
CA THR A 93 3.68 -7.59 -5.25
C THR A 93 4.74 -6.53 -4.98
N MET A 94 5.56 -6.24 -6.00
CA MET A 94 6.59 -5.20 -5.97
C MET A 94 6.01 -3.85 -6.41
N SER A 95 6.17 -2.81 -5.59
CA SER A 95 5.68 -1.45 -5.88
C SER A 95 6.81 -0.42 -5.77
N PRO A 96 6.72 0.68 -6.53
CA PRO A 96 7.68 1.77 -6.43
C PRO A 96 7.51 2.50 -5.11
N VAL A 97 8.64 2.79 -4.46
CA VAL A 97 8.68 3.63 -3.27
C VAL A 97 9.81 4.65 -3.39
N LEU A 98 9.58 5.85 -2.86
CA LEU A 98 10.64 6.83 -2.63
C LEU A 98 11.27 6.60 -1.26
N LEU A 99 12.57 6.81 -1.19
CA LEU A 99 13.33 6.80 0.06
C LEU A 99 14.56 7.70 -0.05
N SER A 100 15.17 8.02 1.09
CA SER A 100 16.41 8.78 1.10
C SER A 100 17.58 7.96 0.57
N GLN A 101 18.36 8.53 -0.35
CA GLN A 101 19.58 7.96 -0.90
C GLN A 101 20.62 7.61 0.19
N ARG A 102 20.59 8.34 1.32
CA ARG A 102 21.44 8.11 2.50
C ARG A 102 21.32 6.71 3.12
N HIS A 103 20.29 5.94 2.76
CA HIS A 103 20.20 4.53 3.15
C HIS A 103 21.24 3.64 2.46
N PHE A 104 21.81 4.08 1.33
CA PHE A 104 22.70 3.28 0.49
C PHE A 104 24.14 3.79 0.45
N ASP A 105 24.38 5.03 0.87
CA ASP A 105 25.70 5.68 0.82
C ASP A 105 26.74 5.08 1.80
N LYS A 106 26.39 4.03 2.55
CA LYS A 106 27.24 3.41 3.58
C LYS A 106 28.21 2.36 3.06
N ASN A 107 28.11 1.95 1.81
CA ASN A 107 29.13 1.13 1.16
C ASN A 107 30.07 2.08 0.41
N GLY A 108 31.30 2.23 0.88
CA GLY A 108 32.34 3.09 0.32
C GLY A 108 32.80 2.75 -1.10
N SER A 109 31.89 2.65 -2.07
CA SER A 109 32.19 2.94 -3.46
C SER A 109 31.97 4.42 -3.66
N MET A 110 33.07 5.13 -3.52
CA MET A 110 33.25 6.51 -3.91
C MET A 110 33.05 6.62 -5.44
N HIS A 111 31.83 6.41 -5.92
CA HIS A 111 31.45 6.86 -7.25
C HIS A 111 31.37 8.37 -7.15
N PHE A 112 32.46 9.01 -7.56
CA PHE A 112 32.53 10.43 -7.86
C PHE A 112 31.48 10.75 -8.93
N HIS A 113 30.22 10.89 -8.52
CA HIS A 113 29.28 11.65 -9.30
C HIS A 113 29.70 13.10 -9.14
N ARG A 114 30.46 13.56 -10.14
CA ARG A 114 30.82 14.94 -10.34
C ARG A 114 29.51 15.73 -10.46
N CYS A 115 29.00 16.24 -9.34
CA CYS A 115 27.95 17.23 -9.39
C CYS A 115 28.57 18.46 -10.04
N SER A 116 28.05 18.87 -11.20
CA SER A 116 28.35 20.18 -11.79
C SER A 116 28.10 21.32 -10.78
N CYS A 117 27.28 21.07 -9.75
CA CYS A 117 26.96 22.02 -8.69
C CYS A 117 28.02 22.19 -7.59
N CYS A 118 29.01 21.31 -7.48
CA CYS A 118 29.97 21.34 -6.37
C CYS A 118 31.40 21.30 -6.90
N CYS A 119 31.96 22.49 -7.10
CA CYS A 119 33.38 22.68 -7.26
C CYS A 119 34.12 22.12 -6.02
N VAL A 120 35.09 21.25 -6.27
CA VAL A 120 36.23 20.87 -5.43
C VAL A 120 35.97 20.08 -4.13
N HIS A 121 36.67 18.94 -4.06
CA HIS A 121 36.96 18.07 -2.92
C HIS A 121 36.67 18.65 -1.52
N ALA A 122 35.56 18.25 -0.93
CA ALA A 122 35.42 18.19 0.52
C ALA A 122 34.36 17.14 0.88
N PHE A 123 34.70 16.31 1.85
CA PHE A 123 33.78 15.43 2.56
C PHE A 123 32.65 16.32 3.14
N CYS A 124 31.51 16.39 2.45
CA CYS A 124 30.36 17.19 2.92
C CYS A 124 29.60 16.41 4.02
N ALA A 125 30.29 16.14 5.13
CA ALA A 125 29.67 15.73 6.38
C ALA A 125 29.17 16.94 7.19
N SER A 126 29.40 18.16 6.71
CA SER A 126 29.08 19.41 7.41
C SER A 126 28.63 20.51 6.45
N SER A 127 27.46 20.37 5.84
CA SER A 127 26.61 21.50 5.38
C SER A 127 25.39 21.01 4.62
N GLY A 128 24.26 20.79 5.30
CA GLY A 128 22.91 20.94 4.75
C GLY A 128 22.54 20.23 3.43
N CYS A 129 23.28 19.19 3.02
CA CYS A 129 23.12 18.52 1.73
C CYS A 129 21.68 17.98 1.62
N SER A 130 20.99 18.33 0.53
CA SER A 130 19.59 17.97 0.29
C SER A 130 19.37 16.47 0.48
N VAL A 131 18.20 16.08 0.96
CA VAL A 131 17.79 14.67 0.91
C VAL A 131 17.63 14.35 -0.56
N ASP A 132 18.62 13.68 -1.14
CA ASP A 132 18.45 13.10 -2.46
C ASP A 132 17.51 11.91 -2.32
N GLU A 133 16.46 11.93 -3.14
CA GLU A 133 15.41 10.92 -3.18
C GLU A 133 15.77 9.90 -4.27
N CYS A 134 15.55 8.62 -3.98
CA CYS A 134 15.70 7.57 -4.97
C CYS A 134 14.47 6.67 -5.01
N LEU A 135 14.28 6.00 -6.14
CA LEU A 135 13.22 5.03 -6.37
C LEU A 135 13.76 3.62 -6.13
N ALA A 136 13.02 2.85 -5.35
CA ALA A 136 13.26 1.43 -5.17
C ALA A 136 11.97 0.65 -5.44
N SER A 137 12.14 -0.58 -5.89
CA SER A 137 11.04 -1.53 -6.01
C SER A 137 11.06 -2.41 -4.75
N MET A 138 10.01 -2.31 -3.94
CA MET A 138 9.92 -3.05 -2.68
C MET A 138 8.68 -3.94 -2.63
N ARG A 139 8.79 -5.07 -1.92
CA ARG A 139 7.66 -5.99 -1.74
C ARG A 139 6.67 -5.45 -0.73
N TRP A 140 5.39 -5.43 -1.08
CA TRP A 140 4.33 -5.09 -0.15
C TRP A 140 4.09 -6.21 0.89
N GLY A 141 4.31 -5.90 2.16
CA GLY A 141 4.17 -6.82 3.29
C GLY A 141 5.51 -6.96 3.99
N LEU A 142 5.69 -6.17 5.06
CA LEU A 142 6.96 -6.03 5.77
C LEU A 142 7.43 -7.36 6.37
N VAL A 143 8.67 -7.74 6.06
CA VAL A 143 9.39 -8.87 6.64
C VAL A 143 10.42 -8.30 7.60
N PRO A 144 10.23 -8.43 8.93
CA PRO A 144 11.20 -7.89 9.87
C PRO A 144 12.56 -8.55 9.71
N ALA A 145 13.64 -7.78 9.87
CA ALA A 145 15.01 -8.28 9.73
C ALA A 145 15.34 -9.47 10.67
N TRP A 146 14.62 -9.61 11.78
CA TRP A 146 14.80 -10.70 12.73
C TRP A 146 14.04 -12.00 12.37
N PHE A 147 13.25 -12.01 11.30
CA PHE A 147 12.50 -13.18 10.86
C PHE A 147 13.44 -14.33 10.46
N LYS A 148 13.16 -15.55 10.95
CA LYS A 148 14.10 -16.69 10.90
C LYS A 148 13.73 -17.79 9.91
N GLU A 149 12.55 -17.74 9.30
CA GLU A 149 12.18 -18.71 8.26
C GLU A 149 12.84 -18.36 6.93
N LYS A 150 13.13 -19.37 6.11
CA LYS A 150 13.74 -19.17 4.77
C LYS A 150 12.80 -18.51 3.75
N ASP A 151 11.49 -18.62 3.95
CA ASP A 151 10.47 -18.13 3.03
C ASP A 151 9.61 -17.05 3.71
N PRO A 152 9.58 -15.80 3.19
CA PRO A 152 8.70 -14.73 3.66
C PRO A 152 7.21 -15.11 3.74
N SER A 153 6.77 -16.05 2.91
CA SER A 153 5.37 -16.50 2.82
C SER A 153 4.93 -17.24 4.08
N LYS A 154 5.88 -17.74 4.90
CA LYS A 154 5.60 -18.42 6.17
C LYS A 154 5.26 -17.45 7.31
N MET A 155 5.23 -16.15 7.06
CA MET A 155 4.85 -15.17 8.06
C MET A 155 3.38 -15.39 8.49
N GLN A 156 3.19 -15.64 9.79
CA GLN A 156 1.86 -15.98 10.33
C GLN A 156 0.92 -14.77 10.48
N TYR A 157 1.45 -13.56 10.50
CA TYR A 157 0.69 -12.33 10.69
C TYR A 157 0.83 -11.39 9.50
N SER A 158 -0.24 -10.64 9.22
CA SER A 158 -0.28 -9.69 8.10
C SER A 158 0.45 -8.40 8.48
N THR A 159 1.48 -8.05 7.71
CA THR A 159 2.27 -6.82 7.85
C THR A 159 2.09 -5.86 6.67
N ASN A 160 1.01 -6.03 5.90
CA ASN A 160 0.67 -5.15 4.77
C ASN A 160 0.43 -3.70 5.22
N ASN A 161 -0.11 -3.55 6.45
CA ASN A 161 -0.43 -2.27 7.04
C ASN A 161 0.05 -2.21 8.49
N CYS A 162 0.44 -1.02 8.95
CA CYS A 162 0.71 -0.73 10.34
C CYS A 162 -0.13 0.45 10.82
N ARG A 163 -0.79 0.30 11.97
CA ARG A 163 -1.58 1.37 12.59
C ARG A 163 -0.65 2.41 13.19
N SER A 164 -0.89 3.69 12.92
CA SER A 164 -0.08 4.79 13.46
C SER A 164 -0.06 4.80 15.00
N GLU A 165 -1.17 4.41 15.63
CA GLU A 165 -1.35 4.43 17.08
C GLU A 165 -0.39 3.48 17.82
N ASN A 166 -0.07 2.33 17.22
CA ASN A 166 0.73 1.27 17.85
C ASN A 166 2.13 1.13 17.24
N ILE A 167 2.56 2.12 16.45
CA ILE A 167 3.83 2.06 15.70
C ILE A 167 5.05 1.98 16.63
N LEU A 168 4.98 2.65 17.79
CA LEU A 168 6.04 2.69 18.82
C LEU A 168 6.03 1.47 19.75
N GLU A 169 4.92 0.73 19.80
CA GLU A 169 4.74 -0.44 20.66
C GLU A 169 5.21 -1.72 19.96
N LYS A 170 4.89 -1.86 18.68
CA LYS A 170 5.16 -3.06 17.90
C LYS A 170 6.60 -3.08 17.40
N LYS A 171 7.38 -4.06 17.86
CA LYS A 171 8.80 -4.27 17.48
C LYS A 171 9.03 -4.27 15.96
N SER A 172 8.12 -4.88 15.18
CA SER A 172 8.20 -4.92 13.72
C SER A 172 8.19 -3.55 13.04
N TYR A 173 7.72 -2.50 13.73
CA TYR A 173 7.61 -1.14 13.19
C TYR A 173 8.48 -0.14 13.96
N LYS A 174 8.60 -0.30 15.28
CA LYS A 174 9.44 0.51 16.16
C LYS A 174 10.91 0.49 15.71
N TYR A 175 11.47 -0.70 15.45
CA TYR A 175 12.88 -0.79 15.08
C TYR A 175 13.17 -0.13 13.72
N PRO A 176 12.40 -0.40 12.66
CA PRO A 176 12.60 0.32 11.40
C PRO A 176 12.42 1.83 11.49
N LEU A 177 11.39 2.30 12.21
CA LEU A 177 11.15 3.72 12.43
C LEU A 177 12.36 4.40 13.10
N ASN A 178 12.93 3.78 14.14
CA ASN A 178 14.08 4.30 14.85
C ASN A 178 15.38 4.28 14.02
N LYS A 179 15.51 3.34 13.08
CA LYS A 179 16.60 3.30 12.09
C LYS A 179 16.42 4.32 10.97
N GLY A 180 15.30 5.04 10.95
CA GLY A 180 14.98 5.97 9.88
C GLY A 180 14.47 5.32 8.60
N GLN A 181 14.12 4.02 8.62
CA GLN A 181 13.66 3.27 7.44
C GLN A 181 12.22 3.67 7.06
N ARG A 182 12.07 4.93 6.63
CA ARG A 182 10.83 5.55 6.20
C ARG A 182 10.84 5.65 4.67
N CYS A 183 9.73 5.31 4.06
CA CYS A 183 9.54 5.39 2.61
C CYS A 183 8.20 6.05 2.28
N VAL A 184 8.05 6.49 1.03
CA VAL A 184 6.77 6.92 0.47
C VAL A 184 6.37 5.93 -0.61
N ILE A 185 5.27 5.21 -0.38
CA ILE A 185 4.70 4.30 -1.38
C ILE A 185 3.94 5.11 -2.41
N LEU A 186 4.24 4.83 -3.68
CA LEU A 186 3.62 5.49 -4.82
C LEU A 186 2.49 4.62 -5.40
N ALA A 187 1.38 5.26 -5.74
CA ALA A 187 0.24 4.63 -6.39
C ALA A 187 -0.54 5.66 -7.19
N ASP A 188 -1.29 5.24 -8.20
CA ASP A 188 -2.27 6.12 -8.84
C ASP A 188 -3.39 6.46 -7.84
N GLY A 189 -3.72 5.46 -7.03
CA GLY A 189 -4.70 5.49 -5.94
C GLY A 189 -4.82 4.12 -5.28
N PHE A 190 -5.72 3.99 -4.31
CA PHE A 190 -6.00 2.73 -3.64
C PHE A 190 -7.47 2.35 -3.74
N TYR A 191 -7.75 1.05 -3.60
CA TYR A 191 -9.14 0.57 -3.56
C TYR A 191 -9.58 0.31 -2.13
N GLU A 192 -10.86 0.57 -1.87
CA GLU A 192 -11.52 0.13 -0.65
C GLU A 192 -12.95 -0.31 -0.90
N TRP A 193 -13.44 -1.23 -0.06
CA TRP A 193 -14.74 -1.84 -0.18
C TRP A 193 -15.69 -1.35 0.91
N ARG A 194 -16.66 -0.52 0.50
CA ARG A 194 -17.77 -0.16 1.37
C ARG A 194 -18.65 -1.38 1.61
N ARG A 195 -18.91 -1.69 2.87
CA ARG A 195 -19.79 -2.78 3.27
C ARG A 195 -21.24 -2.34 3.09
N GLU A 196 -22.00 -3.15 2.37
CA GLU A 196 -23.46 -3.04 2.25
C GLU A 196 -24.10 -4.30 2.83
N VAL A 197 -25.43 -4.31 2.98
CA VAL A 197 -26.15 -5.39 3.69
C VAL A 197 -25.86 -6.78 3.09
N LYS A 198 -25.72 -6.88 1.77
CA LYS A 198 -25.52 -8.17 1.07
C LYS A 198 -24.19 -8.27 0.32
N ASN A 199 -23.61 -7.14 -0.08
CA ASN A 199 -22.45 -7.09 -0.97
C ASN A 199 -21.44 -6.06 -0.48
N LYS A 200 -20.32 -5.96 -1.19
CA LYS A 200 -19.34 -4.89 -1.01
C LYS A 200 -19.20 -4.10 -2.30
N GLN A 201 -19.30 -2.78 -2.22
CA GLN A 201 -19.06 -1.88 -3.34
C GLN A 201 -17.59 -1.42 -3.30
N PRO A 202 -16.76 -1.78 -4.30
CA PRO A 202 -15.41 -1.23 -4.39
C PRO A 202 -15.43 0.23 -4.85
N PHE A 203 -14.53 1.02 -4.28
CA PHE A 203 -14.25 2.40 -4.65
C PHE A 203 -12.78 2.52 -5.00
N PHE A 204 -12.47 3.37 -5.97
CA PHE A 204 -11.11 3.84 -6.22
C PHE A 204 -10.95 5.23 -5.62
N ILE A 205 -9.91 5.42 -4.81
CA ILE A 205 -9.67 6.61 -3.99
C ILE A 205 -8.27 7.16 -4.33
N TYR A 206 -8.20 8.45 -4.67
CA TYR A 206 -7.02 9.09 -5.27
C TYR A 206 -6.97 10.59 -4.98
N PHE A 207 -5.84 11.25 -5.27
CA PHE A 207 -5.78 12.71 -5.26
C PHE A 207 -6.67 13.28 -6.36
N PRO A 208 -7.37 14.41 -6.14
CA PRO A 208 -7.95 15.19 -7.23
C PRO A 208 -6.90 15.46 -8.31
N GLN A 209 -7.27 15.20 -9.57
CA GLN A 209 -6.42 15.38 -10.73
C GLN A 209 -6.73 16.73 -11.37
N THR A 210 -5.71 17.44 -11.84
CA THR A 210 -5.91 18.68 -12.61
C THR A 210 -6.47 18.30 -13.98
N PRO A 211 -7.55 18.93 -14.47
CA PRO A 211 -8.00 18.74 -15.83
C PRO A 211 -6.88 19.11 -16.80
N ALA A 212 -6.60 18.27 -17.79
CA ALA A 212 -5.68 18.62 -18.86
C ALA A 212 -6.21 19.87 -19.58
N GLY A 213 -5.56 21.03 -19.38
CA GLY A 213 -5.90 22.29 -20.06
C GLY A 213 -6.27 23.49 -19.18
N SER A 214 -6.29 23.40 -17.85
CA SER A 214 -6.43 24.61 -17.02
C SER A 214 -5.09 25.33 -16.90
N THR A 215 -4.87 26.35 -17.73
CA THR A 215 -3.80 27.36 -17.53
C THR A 215 -3.97 27.92 -16.12
N GLN A 216 -2.94 27.78 -15.27
CA GLN A 216 -2.92 28.48 -13.98
C GLN A 216 -2.87 29.97 -14.27
N GLU A 217 -3.98 30.67 -14.11
CA GLU A 217 -3.95 32.11 -13.85
C GLU A 217 -3.10 32.30 -12.59
N LYS A 218 -1.94 32.94 -12.77
CA LYS A 218 -1.10 33.37 -11.65
C LYS A 218 -1.97 34.22 -10.73
N ALA A 219 -2.07 33.80 -9.48
CA ALA A 219 -2.48 34.70 -8.41
C ALA A 219 -1.47 35.86 -8.39
N GLU A 220 -1.94 37.05 -8.75
CA GLU A 220 -1.21 38.29 -8.56
C GLU A 220 -1.12 38.55 -7.05
N ASP A 221 0.07 38.37 -6.48
CA ASP A 221 0.40 38.93 -5.18
C ASP A 221 0.42 40.47 -5.34
N GLN A 222 -0.62 41.12 -4.79
CA GLN A 222 -0.66 42.56 -4.61
C GLN A 222 0.25 42.94 -3.43
N ASP A 223 1.49 43.33 -3.73
CA ASP A 223 2.31 44.12 -2.82
C ASP A 223 1.97 45.62 -3.01
N ASP A 224 1.16 46.14 -2.09
CA ASP A 224 0.95 47.57 -1.88
C ASP A 224 2.18 48.20 -1.20
N LEU A 225 2.85 49.17 -1.86
CA LEU A 225 3.53 50.30 -1.18
C LEU A 225 3.76 51.48 -2.16
N PRO A 226 3.66 52.74 -1.70
CA PRO A 226 3.46 53.88 -2.60
C PRO A 226 4.75 54.64 -2.98
N THR A 227 4.74 55.05 -4.24
CA THR A 227 5.25 56.28 -4.89
C THR A 227 6.20 57.20 -4.12
N SER A 228 7.38 57.44 -4.71
CA SER A 228 7.91 58.80 -4.88
C SER A 228 8.66 58.94 -6.20
N ALA A 229 8.40 60.07 -6.85
CA ALA A 229 8.72 60.41 -8.23
C ALA A 229 10.19 60.81 -8.46
N ARG A 230 10.71 60.60 -9.68
CA ARG A 230 11.23 61.69 -10.55
C ARG A 230 11.73 61.23 -11.93
N SER A 231 11.44 62.12 -12.88
CA SER A 231 12.10 62.48 -14.14
C SER A 231 12.10 61.54 -15.35
N GLU A 232 11.27 61.96 -16.30
CA GLU A 232 11.36 61.93 -17.76
C GLU A 232 12.79 61.91 -18.35
N GLU A 233 12.99 61.13 -19.43
CA GLU A 233 13.43 61.69 -20.72
C GLU A 233 13.30 60.68 -21.89
N ASN A 234 12.97 61.24 -23.05
CA ASN A 234 12.67 60.64 -24.34
C ASN A 234 13.83 59.85 -24.99
N SER A 235 13.51 58.85 -25.81
CA SER A 235 13.87 58.90 -27.25
C SER A 235 13.29 57.73 -28.03
N GLU A 236 12.56 58.09 -29.08
CA GLU A 236 12.09 57.22 -30.16
C GLU A 236 13.26 56.78 -31.05
N THR A 237 13.25 55.53 -31.53
CA THR A 237 13.71 55.22 -32.89
C THR A 237 13.19 53.85 -33.34
N ALA A 238 12.30 53.86 -34.32
CA ALA A 238 11.83 52.71 -35.07
C ALA A 238 12.65 52.53 -36.36
N ARG A 239 13.24 51.35 -36.59
CA ARG A 239 13.71 50.75 -37.88
C ARG A 239 14.00 49.27 -37.61
N SER A 240 13.88 48.25 -38.46
CA SER A 240 13.20 47.93 -39.72
C SER A 240 13.38 46.40 -39.86
N ALA A 241 12.51 45.73 -40.63
CA ALA A 241 12.59 44.31 -40.94
C ALA A 241 13.72 43.95 -41.94
N ASP A 242 14.23 42.71 -41.84
CA ASP A 242 14.69 41.77 -42.90
C ASP A 242 15.91 40.92 -42.46
N GLY A 243 15.81 39.57 -42.55
CA GLY A 243 16.82 38.56 -42.12
C GLY A 243 17.92 38.26 -43.17
N PRO A 244 18.58 37.06 -43.23
CA PRO A 244 18.63 35.92 -42.30
C PRO A 244 20.06 35.29 -42.06
N CYS A 245 20.12 34.25 -41.21
CA CYS A 245 21.07 33.10 -41.16
C CYS A 245 22.42 33.13 -40.40
N LEU A 246 22.69 31.98 -39.74
CA LEU A 246 23.89 31.44 -39.06
C LEU A 246 24.18 32.03 -37.66
N ASP A 247 24.49 31.27 -36.59
CA ASP A 247 25.19 29.99 -36.46
C ASP A 247 24.82 29.30 -35.13
N SER A 248 24.68 27.98 -35.23
CA SER A 248 24.71 26.91 -34.23
C SER A 248 25.29 27.24 -32.84
N THR A 249 24.44 27.27 -31.82
CA THR A 249 24.82 26.83 -30.46
C THR A 249 23.59 26.32 -29.71
N GLU A 250 23.02 25.21 -30.17
CA GLU A 250 21.97 24.51 -29.42
C GLU A 250 22.60 23.72 -28.27
N GLY A 251 22.59 24.35 -27.10
CA GLY A 251 22.87 23.74 -25.81
C GLY A 251 22.01 24.39 -24.73
N GLY A 252 20.74 24.67 -25.06
CA GLY A 252 19.76 25.09 -24.07
C GLY A 252 19.38 23.88 -23.22
N GLU A 253 19.78 23.88 -21.95
CA GLU A 253 19.12 23.04 -20.96
C GLU A 253 17.65 23.47 -20.90
N GLU A 254 16.79 22.81 -21.69
CA GLU A 254 15.36 22.96 -21.53
C GLU A 254 15.02 22.63 -20.09
N ALA A 255 14.46 23.61 -19.36
CA ALA A 255 13.99 23.40 -18.01
C ALA A 255 13.10 22.16 -18.00
N PRO A 256 13.33 21.17 -17.11
CA PRO A 256 12.61 19.91 -17.16
C PRO A 256 11.12 20.19 -17.15
N CYS A 257 10.44 19.75 -18.21
CA CYS A 257 9.03 19.95 -18.41
C CYS A 257 8.26 19.55 -17.14
N GLU A 258 7.40 20.45 -16.65
CA GLU A 258 6.56 20.15 -15.49
C GLU A 258 5.68 18.93 -15.80
N TRP A 259 5.61 17.97 -14.88
CA TRP A 259 4.83 16.75 -15.09
C TRP A 259 3.34 17.09 -15.22
N THR A 260 2.77 16.81 -16.39
CA THR A 260 1.35 17.06 -16.71
C THR A 260 0.49 15.80 -16.62
N GLY A 261 1.08 14.65 -16.31
CA GLY A 261 0.37 13.37 -16.22
C GLY A 261 -0.32 13.17 -14.87
N TRP A 262 -0.65 11.92 -14.57
CA TRP A 262 -1.37 11.55 -13.35
C TRP A 262 -0.58 11.94 -12.09
N LYS A 263 -1.23 12.64 -11.15
CA LYS A 263 -0.67 12.97 -9.85
C LYS A 263 -0.74 11.73 -8.95
N LEU A 264 0.41 11.12 -8.71
CA LEU A 264 0.55 9.94 -7.86
C LEU A 264 0.18 10.25 -6.39
N LEU A 265 -0.54 9.31 -5.80
CA LEU A 265 -0.79 9.22 -4.37
C LEU A 265 0.49 8.83 -3.63
N THR A 266 0.80 9.58 -2.59
CA THR A 266 2.01 9.46 -1.75
C THR A 266 1.61 8.99 -0.35
N MET A 267 1.79 7.69 -0.10
CA MET A 267 1.43 7.06 1.18
C MET A 267 2.66 6.87 2.07
N ALA A 268 2.58 7.28 3.33
CA ALA A 268 3.66 7.07 4.29
C ALA A 268 3.83 5.57 4.61
N GLY A 269 5.06 5.09 4.54
CA GLY A 269 5.42 3.71 4.83
C GLY A 269 6.63 3.56 5.72
N LEU A 270 6.72 2.39 6.32
CA LEU A 270 7.95 1.87 6.91
C LEU A 270 8.45 0.71 6.08
N PHE A 271 9.77 0.62 5.88
CA PHE A 271 10.39 -0.52 5.24
C PHE A 271 11.35 -1.23 6.17
N ASP A 272 11.61 -2.51 5.93
CA ASP A 272 12.72 -3.22 6.54
C ASP A 272 13.47 -4.03 5.48
N CYS A 273 14.70 -4.40 5.80
CA CYS A 273 15.58 -5.20 4.96
C CYS A 273 15.83 -6.53 5.64
N TRP A 274 15.39 -7.61 5.01
CA TRP A 274 15.52 -8.98 5.51
C TRP A 274 16.39 -9.80 4.58
N THR A 275 17.37 -10.51 5.14
CA THR A 275 18.23 -11.42 4.38
C THR A 275 17.88 -12.86 4.72
N PRO A 276 17.68 -13.74 3.73
CA PRO A 276 17.36 -15.14 3.98
C PRO A 276 18.38 -15.84 4.90
N PRO A 277 17.91 -16.62 5.90
CA PRO A 277 18.77 -17.50 6.67
C PRO A 277 19.46 -18.51 5.75
N GLY A 278 20.79 -18.49 5.72
CA GLY A 278 21.61 -19.30 4.81
C GLY A 278 22.21 -18.52 3.64
N GLY A 279 21.98 -17.20 3.56
CA GLY A 279 22.53 -16.35 2.51
C GLY A 279 21.56 -16.13 1.34
N GLY A 280 21.79 -15.07 0.59
CA GLY A 280 20.96 -14.64 -0.54
C GLY A 280 20.82 -13.13 -0.62
N GLU A 281 20.15 -12.66 -1.67
CA GLU A 281 19.90 -11.23 -1.88
C GLU A 281 19.01 -10.63 -0.79
N PRO A 282 19.37 -9.46 -0.23
CA PRO A 282 18.51 -8.77 0.73
C PRO A 282 17.16 -8.40 0.12
N LEU A 283 16.09 -8.73 0.82
CA LEU A 283 14.72 -8.40 0.44
C LEU A 283 14.25 -7.14 1.15
N TYR A 284 13.97 -6.10 0.37
CA TYR A 284 13.34 -4.88 0.85
C TYR A 284 11.83 -5.01 0.81
N THR A 285 11.19 -4.78 1.96
CA THR A 285 9.75 -4.94 2.13
C THR A 285 9.16 -3.77 2.90
N TYR A 286 7.91 -3.41 2.63
CA TYR A 286 7.26 -2.27 3.29
C TYR A 286 5.90 -2.59 3.89
N SER A 287 5.48 -1.75 4.84
CA SER A 287 4.14 -1.68 5.40
C SER A 287 3.56 -0.28 5.20
N VAL A 288 2.29 -0.21 4.78
CA VAL A 288 1.57 1.06 4.63
C VAL A 288 1.09 1.54 6.00
N ILE A 289 1.42 2.76 6.40
CA ILE A 289 0.90 3.33 7.64
C ILE A 289 -0.58 3.71 7.45
N THR A 290 -1.42 3.37 8.42
CA THR A 290 -2.85 3.70 8.41
C THR A 290 -3.22 4.60 9.57
N VAL A 291 -4.17 5.49 9.32
CA VAL A 291 -4.80 6.42 10.27
C VAL A 291 -6.33 6.25 10.23
N ASN A 292 -7.06 6.95 11.10
CA ASN A 292 -8.52 7.01 11.01
C ASN A 292 -8.94 7.66 9.68
N ALA A 293 -10.05 7.22 9.11
CA ALA A 293 -10.57 7.82 7.88
C ALA A 293 -11.01 9.28 8.11
N SER A 294 -10.74 10.13 7.11
CA SER A 294 -11.31 11.49 7.04
C SER A 294 -12.84 11.43 6.87
N PRO A 295 -13.58 12.48 7.26
CA PRO A 295 -15.04 12.48 7.22
C PRO A 295 -15.66 12.05 5.88
N ASN A 296 -15.05 12.46 4.75
CA ASN A 296 -15.51 12.07 3.41
C ASN A 296 -15.36 10.57 3.10
N LEU A 297 -14.38 9.90 3.72
CA LEU A 297 -14.09 8.47 3.50
C LEU A 297 -14.66 7.54 4.57
N GLN A 298 -15.10 8.08 5.72
CA GLN A 298 -15.66 7.30 6.83
C GLN A 298 -16.86 6.45 6.41
N SER A 299 -17.66 6.92 5.44
CA SER A 299 -18.78 6.15 4.89
C SER A 299 -18.35 4.92 4.09
N ILE A 300 -17.10 4.90 3.59
CA ILE A 300 -16.51 3.77 2.87
C ILE A 300 -15.83 2.83 3.85
N HIS A 301 -14.99 3.35 4.75
CA HIS A 301 -14.26 2.57 5.75
C HIS A 301 -13.78 3.44 6.93
N ASP A 302 -13.58 2.85 8.11
CA ASP A 302 -13.08 3.55 9.31
C ASP A 302 -11.59 3.93 9.28
N ARG A 303 -10.83 3.45 8.28
CA ARG A 303 -9.37 3.65 8.16
C ARG A 303 -9.02 4.16 6.78
N MET A 304 -7.84 4.78 6.67
CA MET A 304 -7.23 5.15 5.38
C MET A 304 -5.71 5.12 5.50
N PRO A 305 -4.97 5.04 4.37
CA PRO A 305 -3.52 5.25 4.37
C PRO A 305 -3.16 6.64 4.91
N ALA A 306 -2.03 6.77 5.60
CA ALA A 306 -1.49 8.07 5.97
C ALA A 306 -0.92 8.75 4.73
N ILE A 307 -1.61 9.78 4.23
CA ILE A 307 -1.22 10.49 3.01
C ILE A 307 -0.30 11.66 3.33
N LEU A 308 0.79 11.77 2.59
CA LEU A 308 1.73 12.89 2.62
C LEU A 308 1.40 13.84 1.46
N ASN A 309 0.92 15.04 1.74
CA ASN A 309 0.48 15.99 0.72
C ASN A 309 1.58 16.98 0.36
N GLY A 310 2.04 16.92 -0.88
CA GLY A 310 3.04 17.85 -1.42
C GLY A 310 4.48 17.49 -1.09
N GLU A 311 5.40 18.18 -1.77
CA GLU A 311 6.84 17.92 -1.70
C GLU A 311 7.39 18.10 -0.27
N GLU A 312 6.88 19.05 0.50
CA GLU A 312 7.40 19.35 1.84
C GLU A 312 7.14 18.23 2.86
N GLU A 313 5.94 17.67 2.88
CA GLU A 313 5.63 16.55 3.77
C GLU A 313 6.39 15.28 3.37
N VAL A 314 6.51 15.01 2.07
CA VAL A 314 7.33 13.92 1.53
C VAL A 314 8.78 14.08 1.96
N ARG A 315 9.37 15.25 1.72
CA ARG A 315 10.75 15.57 2.08
C ARG A 315 11.00 15.41 3.58
N ARG A 316 10.13 15.97 4.44
CA ARG A 316 10.24 15.83 5.91
C ARG A 316 10.12 14.37 6.35
N TRP A 317 9.23 13.61 5.72
CA TRP A 317 9.09 12.18 5.99
C TRP A 317 10.34 11.41 5.59
N LEU A 318 10.93 11.65 4.42
CA LEU A 318 12.12 10.94 3.95
C LEU A 318 13.43 11.37 4.66
N ASN A 319 13.48 12.59 5.21
CA ASN A 319 14.67 13.14 5.86
C ASN A 319 14.94 12.53 7.26
N PHE A 320 15.35 11.27 7.34
CA PHE A 320 15.67 10.64 8.63
C PHE A 320 16.94 11.16 9.29
N GLY A 321 17.80 11.86 8.55
CA GLY A 321 19.01 12.47 9.08
C GLY A 321 18.74 13.71 9.95
N GLU A 322 17.72 14.49 9.60
CA GLU A 322 17.38 15.73 10.33
C GLU A 322 16.05 15.61 11.10
N VAL A 323 15.07 14.85 10.58
CA VAL A 323 13.75 14.70 11.19
C VAL A 323 13.71 13.45 12.05
N LYS A 324 13.66 13.68 13.37
CA LYS A 324 13.55 12.65 14.40
C LYS A 324 12.26 11.82 14.23
N PRO A 325 12.25 10.55 14.65
CA PRO A 325 11.08 9.67 14.56
C PRO A 325 9.78 10.30 15.08
N LEU A 326 9.80 10.87 16.29
CA LEU A 326 8.61 11.45 16.91
C LEU A 326 8.07 12.66 16.14
N ASP A 327 8.95 13.45 15.52
CA ASP A 327 8.54 14.60 14.69
C ASP A 327 7.97 14.14 13.35
N ALA A 328 8.54 13.08 12.76
CA ALA A 328 7.99 12.47 11.55
C ALA A 328 6.57 11.91 11.78
N LEU A 329 6.31 11.31 12.95
CA LEU A 329 4.97 10.79 13.29
C LEU A 329 3.89 11.87 13.32
N LYS A 330 4.24 13.14 13.59
CA LYS A 330 3.27 14.26 13.59
C LYS A 330 2.64 14.51 12.21
N LEU A 331 3.28 14.05 11.13
CA LEU A 331 2.78 14.14 9.76
C LEU A 331 1.64 13.16 9.48
N LEU A 332 1.48 12.12 10.31
CA LEU A 332 0.55 11.01 10.12
C LEU A 332 -0.85 11.37 10.62
N GLN A 333 -1.52 12.23 9.89
CA GLN A 333 -2.88 12.69 10.21
C GLN A 333 -3.83 12.35 9.06
N SER A 334 -5.12 12.23 9.37
CA SER A 334 -6.15 12.11 8.35
C SER A 334 -6.34 13.46 7.66
N LYS A 335 -6.48 13.43 6.33
CA LYS A 335 -6.61 14.65 5.52
C LYS A 335 -7.78 14.50 4.58
N ASN A 336 -8.63 15.51 4.51
CA ASN A 336 -9.78 15.55 3.61
C ASN A 336 -9.37 16.11 2.23
N ILE A 337 -8.43 15.43 1.57
CA ILE A 337 -7.79 15.87 0.31
C ILE A 337 -7.90 14.84 -0.81
N LEU A 338 -8.68 13.78 -0.59
CA LEU A 338 -8.87 12.70 -1.53
C LEU A 338 -10.27 12.76 -2.12
N THR A 339 -10.38 12.38 -3.38
CA THR A 339 -11.64 12.12 -4.06
C THR A 339 -11.77 10.64 -4.37
N PHE A 340 -12.95 10.20 -4.75
CA PHE A 340 -13.23 8.79 -5.03
C PHE A 340 -14.42 8.63 -5.96
N HIS A 341 -14.49 7.46 -6.61
CA HIS A 341 -15.67 7.01 -7.33
C HIS A 341 -15.84 5.49 -7.18
N PRO A 342 -17.08 4.98 -7.23
CA PRO A 342 -17.34 3.54 -7.25
C PRO A 342 -16.79 2.91 -8.54
N VAL A 343 -16.25 1.71 -8.43
CA VAL A 343 -15.72 0.93 -9.57
C VAL A 343 -16.40 -0.43 -9.70
N SER A 344 -16.12 -1.14 -10.78
CA SER A 344 -16.64 -2.48 -11.03
C SER A 344 -16.12 -3.52 -10.02
N SER A 345 -16.91 -4.56 -9.75
CA SER A 345 -16.48 -5.74 -8.99
C SER A 345 -15.37 -6.55 -9.68
N LEU A 346 -15.01 -6.20 -10.92
CA LEU A 346 -13.85 -6.75 -11.64
C LEU A 346 -12.58 -6.68 -10.78
N VAL A 347 -12.38 -5.59 -10.04
CA VAL A 347 -11.20 -5.42 -9.18
C VAL A 347 -11.12 -6.48 -8.07
N ASN A 348 -12.22 -7.15 -7.68
CA ASN A 348 -12.22 -8.11 -6.58
C ASN A 348 -11.18 -9.24 -6.77
N ASN A 349 -11.02 -9.73 -8.00
CA ASN A 349 -9.99 -10.71 -8.34
C ASN A 349 -8.68 -9.99 -8.68
N SER A 350 -7.64 -10.19 -7.86
CA SER A 350 -6.33 -9.54 -8.03
C SER A 350 -5.60 -9.92 -9.32
N ARG A 351 -6.02 -10.99 -10.01
CA ARG A 351 -5.47 -11.36 -11.33
C ARG A 351 -5.98 -10.46 -12.46
N ASN A 352 -7.07 -9.73 -12.24
CA ASN A 352 -7.61 -8.82 -13.24
C ASN A 352 -6.77 -7.54 -13.26
N ASN A 353 -6.03 -7.35 -14.35
CA ASN A 353 -5.13 -6.24 -14.55
C ASN A 353 -5.50 -5.50 -15.85
N SER A 354 -6.49 -4.61 -15.77
CA SER A 354 -6.98 -3.88 -16.94
C SER A 354 -7.54 -2.50 -16.55
N PRO A 355 -7.66 -1.56 -17.51
CA PRO A 355 -8.16 -0.21 -17.25
C PRO A 355 -9.57 -0.18 -16.63
N GLU A 356 -10.40 -1.18 -16.91
CA GLU A 356 -11.76 -1.33 -16.40
C GLU A 356 -11.81 -1.48 -14.87
N CYS A 357 -10.70 -1.84 -14.21
CA CYS A 357 -10.62 -1.83 -12.75
C CYS A 357 -10.76 -0.41 -12.15
N LEU A 358 -10.36 0.62 -12.90
CA LEU A 358 -10.40 2.03 -12.48
C LEU A 358 -11.61 2.79 -13.01
N GLN A 359 -12.38 2.21 -13.92
CA GLN A 359 -13.47 2.95 -14.56
C GLN A 359 -14.61 3.21 -13.57
N PRO A 360 -15.10 4.46 -13.48
CA PRO A 360 -16.29 4.78 -12.70
C PRO A 360 -17.48 3.96 -13.17
N VAL A 361 -18.27 3.47 -12.22
CA VAL A 361 -19.56 2.80 -12.49
C VAL A 361 -20.68 3.54 -11.79
N ASP A 362 -21.89 3.48 -12.33
CA ASP A 362 -23.06 3.89 -11.56
C ASP A 362 -23.51 2.71 -10.67
N PRO A 363 -23.41 2.81 -9.33
CA PRO A 363 -23.80 1.73 -8.42
C PRO A 363 -25.30 1.41 -8.47
N SER A 364 -26.13 2.29 -9.03
CA SER A 364 -27.57 2.05 -9.24
C SER A 364 -27.87 1.25 -10.53
N SER A 365 -26.93 1.23 -11.48
CA SER A 365 -27.06 0.52 -12.75
C SER A 365 -26.75 -0.98 -12.57
N LYS A 366 -27.71 -1.74 -12.03
CA LYS A 366 -27.61 -3.21 -12.03
C LYS A 366 -27.66 -3.72 -13.47
N LYS A 367 -26.49 -3.96 -14.09
CA LYS A 367 -26.42 -4.80 -15.28
C LYS A 367 -26.77 -6.23 -14.85
N GLU A 368 -27.81 -6.79 -15.46
CA GLU A 368 -28.10 -8.22 -15.33
C GLU A 368 -26.84 -9.02 -15.69
N PRO A 369 -26.47 -10.03 -14.89
CA PRO A 369 -25.28 -10.82 -15.18
C PRO A 369 -25.45 -11.51 -16.53
N LYS A 370 -24.61 -11.15 -17.50
CA LYS A 370 -24.52 -11.89 -18.76
C LYS A 370 -24.12 -13.33 -18.42
N PRO A 371 -24.90 -14.34 -18.86
CA PRO A 371 -24.60 -15.72 -18.52
C PRO A 371 -23.23 -16.10 -19.08
N THR A 372 -22.34 -16.60 -18.22
CA THR A 372 -21.04 -17.13 -18.62
C THR A 372 -21.22 -18.36 -19.50
N ALA A 373 -20.27 -18.65 -20.39
CA ALA A 373 -20.32 -19.84 -21.26
C ALA A 373 -20.49 -21.15 -20.47
N SER A 374 -19.97 -21.21 -19.25
CA SER A 374 -20.18 -22.33 -18.31
C SER A 374 -21.60 -22.38 -17.74
N SER A 375 -22.19 -21.23 -17.41
CA SER A 375 -23.59 -21.13 -16.98
C SER A 375 -24.55 -21.52 -18.12
N GLN A 376 -24.24 -21.14 -19.36
CA GLN A 376 -25.02 -21.56 -20.54
C GLN A 376 -24.97 -23.07 -20.76
N ARG A 377 -23.78 -23.69 -20.62
CA ARG A 377 -23.62 -25.15 -20.71
C ARG A 377 -24.34 -25.91 -19.60
N MET A 378 -24.31 -25.39 -18.37
CA MET A 378 -25.04 -25.99 -17.25
C MET A 378 -26.56 -25.92 -17.48
N MET A 379 -27.05 -24.80 -18.01
CA MET A 379 -28.47 -24.63 -18.34
C MET A 379 -28.91 -25.47 -19.54
N SER A 380 -28.04 -25.70 -20.53
CA SER A 380 -28.33 -26.64 -21.62
C SER A 380 -28.33 -28.09 -21.14
N TRP A 381 -27.45 -28.46 -20.21
CA TRP A 381 -27.41 -29.79 -19.63
C TRP A 381 -28.67 -30.11 -18.80
N LEU A 382 -29.09 -29.17 -17.94
CA LEU A 382 -30.32 -29.29 -17.13
C LEU A 382 -31.59 -29.37 -17.99
N LYS A 383 -31.62 -28.71 -19.16
CA LYS A 383 -32.72 -28.85 -20.13
C LYS A 383 -32.72 -30.18 -20.86
N SER A 384 -31.55 -30.79 -21.09
CA SER A 384 -31.46 -32.10 -21.73
C SER A 384 -31.86 -33.25 -20.80
N SER A 385 -31.71 -33.08 -19.48
CA SER A 385 -32.02 -34.12 -18.50
C SER A 385 -33.50 -34.21 -18.11
N SER A 386 -34.36 -33.29 -18.55
CA SER A 386 -35.77 -33.22 -18.15
C SER A 386 -36.78 -33.76 -19.20
N THR A 387 -36.31 -34.36 -20.29
CA THR A 387 -37.19 -34.93 -21.33
C THR A 387 -36.99 -36.44 -21.51
N THR A 388 -37.34 -37.21 -20.47
CA THR A 388 -37.67 -38.63 -20.65
C THR A 388 -39.18 -38.80 -20.47
N LYS A 389 -39.90 -38.73 -21.59
CA LYS A 389 -41.34 -39.06 -21.69
C LYS A 389 -41.55 -40.50 -21.19
N ARG A 390 -42.25 -40.67 -20.06
CA ARG A 390 -43.00 -41.89 -19.77
C ARG A 390 -44.18 -41.93 -20.75
N LYS A 391 -44.19 -42.94 -21.62
CA LYS A 391 -45.33 -43.28 -22.47
C LYS A 391 -45.97 -44.54 -21.87
N GLU A 392 -47.21 -44.41 -21.45
CA GLU A 392 -48.07 -45.46 -20.93
C GLU A 392 -48.81 -46.10 -22.13
N SER A 393 -48.87 -47.43 -22.17
CA SER A 393 -49.90 -48.18 -22.91
C SER A 393 -50.00 -49.60 -22.36
N ASP A 394 -51.24 -50.07 -22.32
CA ASP A 394 -51.78 -51.13 -21.49
C ASP A 394 -52.03 -52.44 -22.27
N THR A 395 -52.08 -53.53 -21.49
CA THR A 395 -52.78 -54.84 -21.65
C THR A 395 -52.42 -55.96 -22.67
N ARG A 396 -52.16 -57.16 -22.07
CA ARG A 396 -52.55 -58.58 -22.40
C ARG A 396 -51.87 -59.30 -23.60
N GLU A 397 -51.50 -60.59 -23.62
CA GLU A 397 -51.92 -61.82 -22.91
C GLU A 397 -50.91 -62.99 -23.22
N ASN A 398 -50.84 -64.02 -22.33
CA ASN A 398 -50.42 -65.45 -22.52
C ASN A 398 -49.00 -65.82 -23.04
N GLU A 399 -48.34 -66.94 -22.71
CA GLU A 399 -48.42 -68.03 -21.70
C GLU A 399 -47.12 -68.89 -21.88
N GLN A 400 -46.76 -69.68 -20.85
CA GLN A 400 -45.93 -70.93 -20.84
C GLN A 400 -44.38 -70.87 -20.98
N GLN A 401 -43.69 -71.26 -19.89
CA GLN A 401 -42.78 -72.45 -19.71
C GLN A 401 -41.32 -72.20 -20.17
N GLU A 402 -40.22 -72.50 -19.45
CA GLU A 402 -39.88 -73.58 -18.50
C GLU A 402 -38.79 -73.20 -17.47
N ARG A 403 -38.82 -73.94 -16.34
CA ARG A 403 -37.76 -74.34 -15.38
C ARG A 403 -36.27 -74.15 -15.80
N LYS A 404 -35.38 -73.66 -14.90
CA LYS A 404 -34.61 -74.43 -13.87
C LYS A 404 -33.38 -73.65 -13.30
N THR A 405 -33.19 -73.75 -11.98
CA THR A 405 -31.93 -73.76 -11.17
C THR A 405 -31.00 -72.53 -11.06
N GLU A 406 -31.07 -71.90 -9.88
CA GLU A 406 -30.00 -71.77 -8.87
C GLU A 406 -28.65 -71.03 -9.14
N THR A 407 -28.47 -70.01 -8.28
CA THR A 407 -27.24 -69.57 -7.58
C THR A 407 -26.36 -68.46 -8.18
N GLN A 408 -26.11 -67.48 -7.29
CA GLN A 408 -24.96 -66.57 -7.16
C GLN A 408 -25.19 -65.08 -7.45
N GLN A 409 -25.29 -64.34 -6.35
CA GLN A 409 -25.10 -62.91 -6.21
C GLN A 409 -23.66 -62.49 -6.58
N LYS A 410 -23.53 -61.44 -7.39
CA LYS A 410 -22.39 -60.49 -7.42
C LYS A 410 -22.96 -59.10 -7.73
N SER A 411 -23.11 -58.26 -6.70
CA SER A 411 -22.16 -57.23 -6.25
C SER A 411 -22.20 -55.95 -7.09
N THR A 412 -22.99 -55.01 -6.58
CA THR A 412 -22.88 -53.57 -6.79
C THR A 412 -21.53 -53.05 -6.28
N GLY A 413 -20.77 -52.36 -7.14
CA GLY A 413 -19.62 -51.54 -6.74
C GLY A 413 -19.90 -50.10 -7.13
N GLY A 414 -19.54 -49.06 -6.37
CA GLY A 414 -19.01 -49.00 -5.03
C GLY A 414 -19.31 -47.60 -4.52
N LEU A 415 -20.05 -47.51 -3.42
CA LEU A 415 -20.35 -46.25 -2.74
C LEU A 415 -20.29 -46.49 -1.23
N GLN A 416 -19.09 -46.81 -0.76
CA GLN A 416 -18.70 -46.79 0.64
C GLN A 416 -17.23 -47.13 0.68
N GLN A 417 -16.36 -46.19 1.04
CA GLN A 417 -15.51 -46.32 2.24
C GLN A 417 -14.64 -45.06 2.42
N TRP A 418 -15.29 -43.98 2.80
CA TRP A 418 -14.70 -43.05 3.75
C TRP A 418 -15.30 -43.46 5.09
N LEU A 419 -14.56 -44.22 5.91
CA LEU A 419 -14.71 -44.36 7.37
C LEU A 419 -13.85 -45.54 7.87
N GLN A 420 -13.08 -45.27 8.94
CA GLN A 420 -12.21 -46.17 9.73
C GLN A 420 -10.84 -46.44 9.07
N GLY A 421 -9.70 -45.99 9.57
CA GLY A 421 -9.33 -45.67 10.95
C GLY A 421 -8.41 -46.75 11.51
N ALA A 422 -7.15 -46.36 11.75
CA ALA A 422 -6.23 -46.92 12.75
C ALA A 422 -5.45 -48.22 12.44
N ASN A 423 -4.13 -47.99 12.32
CA ASN A 423 -3.05 -48.60 13.12
C ASN A 423 -2.54 -50.04 12.89
N LYS A 424 -1.19 -50.05 12.84
CA LYS A 424 -0.21 -51.01 13.39
C LYS A 424 0.24 -52.25 12.58
N LYS A 425 1.56 -52.18 12.34
CA LYS A 425 2.65 -53.14 12.65
C LYS A 425 3.20 -54.07 11.55
N GLN A 426 4.49 -53.80 11.29
CA GLN A 426 5.67 -54.69 11.22
C GLN A 426 5.67 -55.96 10.35
N ARG A 427 6.68 -56.02 9.46
CA ARG A 427 7.62 -57.16 9.22
C ARG A 427 8.79 -56.63 8.36
N THR A 428 9.98 -56.43 8.95
CA THR A 428 11.17 -57.32 9.02
C THR A 428 11.94 -57.48 7.71
N LYS A 429 13.25 -57.13 7.80
CA LYS A 429 14.46 -57.76 7.23
C LYS A 429 14.40 -58.23 5.77
N ASP A 430 15.24 -57.67 4.91
CA ASP A 430 16.69 -57.94 4.84
C ASP A 430 17.47 -56.67 4.47
#